data_AF-A0A7C3L3X4-F1
#
_entry.id   AF-A0A7C3L3X4-F1
#
_cell.length_a   1.000
_cell.length_b   1.000
_cell.length_c   1.000
_cell.angle_alpha   90.00
_cell.angle_beta   90.00
_cell.angle_gamma   90.00
#
_symmetry.space_group_name_H-M   'P 1'
#
loop_
_entity.id
_entity.type
_entity.pdbx_description
1 polymer ?
#
loop_
_entity_poly.entity_id
_entity_poly.type
_entity_poly.pdbx_seq_one_letter_code
_entity_poly.pdbx_strand_id
1 'polypeptide(L)'
;NQDFSIACEVKYITFMPELPTNLKETFHETVLFVLSGYTFESAGLDADYLTFEAGFGEENFGSTVSVPLLAIQQLFVGDNPIILNLAKPMSEIEKQKETHSLSKKSSMEALLNNPENKKLLKNKK
;
A
#
# COMPACT_ATOMS: atom_id res chain seq x y z
N ASN A 1 -1.78 20.81 -18.81
CA ASN A 1 -1.92 19.67 -17.87
C ASN A 1 -1.43 18.41 -18.56
N GLN A 2 -0.84 17.49 -17.80
CA GLN A 2 -0.26 16.25 -18.30
C GLN A 2 -0.94 15.09 -17.58
N ASP A 3 -1.58 14.21 -18.35
CA ASP A 3 -2.19 12.99 -17.81
C ASP A 3 -1.11 12.08 -17.22
N PHE A 4 -1.46 11.41 -16.14
CA PHE A 4 -0.58 10.49 -15.44
C PHE A 4 -1.38 9.33 -14.87
N SER A 5 -0.69 8.26 -14.50
CA SER A 5 -1.32 7.09 -13.90
C SER A 5 -0.64 6.72 -12.59
N ILE A 6 -1.39 6.17 -11.65
CA ILE A 6 -0.85 5.68 -10.37
C ILE A 6 -1.19 4.21 -10.19
N ALA A 7 -0.24 3.43 -9.68
CA ALA A 7 -0.45 2.05 -9.26
C ALA A 7 -0.50 1.96 -7.73
N CYS A 8 -1.58 1.37 -7.21
CA CYS A 8 -1.85 1.29 -5.78
C CYS A 8 -2.55 -0.04 -5.45
N GLU A 9 -2.37 -0.54 -4.23
CA GLU A 9 -3.08 -1.74 -3.77
C GLU A 9 -4.49 -1.38 -3.29
N VAL A 10 -5.50 -2.12 -3.77
CA VAL A 10 -6.93 -1.86 -3.51
C VAL A 10 -7.25 -1.83 -2.02
N LYS A 11 -6.57 -2.66 -1.23
CA LYS A 11 -6.79 -2.77 0.22
C LYS A 11 -6.52 -1.48 1.01
N TYR A 12 -5.80 -0.52 0.43
CA TYR A 12 -5.53 0.78 1.04
C TYR A 12 -6.40 1.91 0.50
N ILE A 13 -7.21 1.63 -0.51
CA ILE A 13 -8.03 2.62 -1.20
C ILE A 13 -9.42 2.63 -0.57
N THR A 14 -9.99 3.82 -0.43
CA THR A 14 -11.39 4.01 -0.01
C THR A 14 -12.21 4.50 -1.19
N PHE A 15 -13.45 3.99 -1.31
CA PHE A 15 -14.41 4.38 -2.33
C PHE A 15 -15.63 5.02 -1.67
N MET A 16 -16.08 6.17 -2.15
CA MET A 16 -17.26 6.86 -1.62
C MET A 16 -18.15 7.38 -2.76
N PRO A 17 -19.34 6.81 -3.00
CA PRO A 17 -19.90 5.64 -2.32
C PRO A 17 -19.08 4.36 -2.52
N GLU A 18 -19.21 3.43 -1.60
CA GLU A 18 -18.54 2.14 -1.65
C GLU A 18 -18.95 1.36 -2.92
N LEU A 19 -17.98 0.75 -3.60
CA LEU A 19 -18.27 0.00 -4.82
C LEU A 19 -19.11 -1.26 -4.52
N PRO A 20 -20.10 -1.58 -5.36
CA PRO A 20 -20.81 -2.86 -5.36
C PRO A 20 -19.85 -4.05 -5.37
N THR A 21 -20.21 -5.13 -4.67
CA THR A 21 -19.37 -6.33 -4.54
C THR A 21 -18.95 -6.90 -5.89
N ASN A 22 -19.86 -6.95 -6.87
CA ASN A 22 -19.56 -7.44 -8.21
C ASN A 22 -18.51 -6.61 -8.95
N LEU A 23 -18.37 -5.32 -8.65
CA LEU A 23 -17.29 -4.47 -9.20
C LEU A 23 -16.00 -4.64 -8.41
N LYS A 24 -16.10 -4.70 -7.07
CA LYS A 24 -14.93 -4.91 -6.20
C LYS A 24 -14.18 -6.19 -6.51
N GLU A 25 -14.90 -7.27 -6.79
CA GLU A 25 -14.33 -8.58 -7.10
C GLU A 25 -13.59 -8.62 -8.44
N THR A 26 -13.79 -7.62 -9.32
CA THR A 26 -13.05 -7.53 -10.60
C THR A 26 -11.64 -6.98 -10.43
N PHE A 27 -11.35 -6.28 -9.33
CA PHE A 27 -10.03 -5.71 -9.14
C PHE A 27 -9.01 -6.78 -8.73
N HIS A 28 -7.83 -6.69 -9.34
CA HIS A 28 -6.64 -7.35 -8.83
C HIS A 28 -6.15 -6.66 -7.54
N GLU A 29 -5.18 -7.28 -6.84
CA GLU A 29 -4.60 -6.69 -5.63
C GLU A 29 -4.06 -5.29 -5.86
N THR A 30 -3.39 -5.07 -6.99
CA THR A 30 -2.88 -3.77 -7.45
C THR A 30 -3.65 -3.29 -8.66
N VAL A 31 -4.02 -2.02 -8.67
CA VAL A 31 -4.80 -1.37 -9.72
C VAL A 31 -4.06 -0.15 -10.25
N LEU A 32 -4.11 0.03 -11.56
CA LEU A 32 -3.62 1.21 -12.24
C LEU A 32 -4.79 2.17 -12.49
N PHE A 33 -4.77 3.34 -11.85
CA PHE A 33 -5.72 4.41 -12.13
C PHE A 33 -5.10 5.37 -13.14
N VAL A 34 -5.81 5.65 -14.23
CA VAL A 34 -5.42 6.64 -15.22
C VAL A 34 -6.12 7.96 -14.89
N LEU A 35 -5.36 8.95 -14.45
CA LEU A 35 -5.86 10.29 -14.17
C LEU A 35 -5.77 11.11 -15.46
N SER A 36 -6.90 11.13 -16.18
CA SER A 36 -7.11 11.89 -17.42
C SER A 36 -8.51 12.49 -17.43
N GLY A 37 -8.72 13.52 -18.28
CA GLY A 37 -10.02 14.17 -18.43
C GLY A 37 -10.64 14.58 -17.09
N TYR A 38 -11.92 14.26 -16.89
CA TYR A 38 -12.64 14.63 -15.66
C TYR A 38 -12.04 14.03 -14.38
N THR A 39 -11.46 12.82 -14.44
CA THR A 39 -10.76 12.23 -13.29
C THR A 39 -9.53 13.04 -12.90
N PHE A 40 -8.81 13.58 -13.87
CA PHE A 40 -7.70 14.49 -13.60
C PHE A 40 -8.20 15.85 -13.09
N GLU A 41 -9.26 16.40 -13.69
CA GLU A 41 -9.82 17.70 -13.30
C GLU A 41 -10.41 17.72 -11.89
N SER A 42 -11.00 16.59 -11.47
CA SER A 42 -11.54 16.40 -10.12
C SER A 42 -10.48 16.00 -9.09
N ALA A 43 -9.23 15.78 -9.51
CA ALA A 43 -8.19 15.31 -8.62
C ALA A 43 -7.81 16.38 -7.57
N GLY A 44 -7.90 16.02 -6.30
CA GLY A 44 -7.48 16.80 -5.16
C GLY A 44 -6.28 16.17 -4.47
N LEU A 45 -5.36 17.00 -3.98
CA LEU A 45 -4.24 16.56 -3.17
C LEU A 45 -4.27 17.30 -1.84
N ASP A 46 -4.29 16.54 -0.75
CA ASP A 46 -4.09 17.07 0.60
C ASP A 46 -2.80 16.52 1.22
N ALA A 47 -2.64 16.65 2.54
CA ALA A 47 -1.43 16.24 3.25
C ALA A 47 -1.24 14.71 3.25
N ASP A 48 -2.32 13.94 3.18
CA ASP A 48 -2.32 12.50 3.44
C ASP A 48 -2.87 11.69 2.26
N TYR A 49 -3.72 12.27 1.41
CA TYR A 49 -4.46 11.60 0.36
C TYR A 49 -4.40 12.32 -0.99
N LEU A 50 -4.38 11.50 -2.04
CA LEU A 50 -4.80 11.87 -3.38
C LEU A 50 -6.25 11.39 -3.58
N THR A 51 -7.14 12.31 -3.91
CA THR A 51 -8.56 12.04 -4.15
C THR A 51 -8.94 12.36 -5.59
N PHE A 52 -9.85 11.61 -6.19
CA PHE A 52 -10.37 11.89 -7.55
C PHE A 52 -11.71 11.19 -7.80
N GLU A 53 -12.49 11.65 -8.76
CA GLU A 53 -13.74 11.00 -9.16
C GLU A 53 -13.51 10.06 -10.36
N ALA A 54 -14.04 8.85 -10.28
CA ALA A 54 -13.97 7.86 -11.34
C ALA A 54 -15.29 7.08 -11.48
N GLY A 55 -15.55 6.61 -12.69
CA GLY A 55 -16.65 5.71 -13.01
C GLY A 55 -16.18 4.27 -13.17
N PHE A 56 -16.96 3.32 -12.68
CA PHE A 56 -16.59 1.90 -12.65
C PHE A 56 -17.64 1.00 -13.32
N GLY A 57 -17.17 0.03 -14.11
CA GLY A 57 -18.01 -0.93 -14.81
C GLY A 57 -18.82 -0.35 -15.96
N GLU A 58 -19.65 -1.19 -16.59
CA GLU A 58 -20.45 -0.81 -17.76
C GLU A 58 -21.52 0.25 -17.43
N GLU A 59 -21.98 0.28 -16.18
CA GLU A 59 -22.98 1.24 -15.70
C GLU A 59 -22.37 2.59 -15.28
N ASN A 60 -21.04 2.75 -15.41
CA ASN A 60 -20.32 3.95 -15.03
C ASN A 60 -20.63 4.39 -13.58
N PHE A 61 -20.58 3.43 -12.64
CA PHE A 61 -20.86 3.68 -11.23
C PHE A 61 -19.85 4.71 -10.70
N GLY A 62 -20.32 5.91 -10.39
CA GLY A 62 -19.47 7.01 -9.92
C GLY A 62 -19.06 6.83 -8.46
N SER A 63 -17.77 6.99 -8.18
CA SER A 63 -17.24 7.00 -6.82
C SER A 63 -16.04 7.94 -6.70
N THR A 64 -15.96 8.64 -5.58
CA THR A 64 -14.75 9.33 -5.15
C THR A 64 -13.78 8.30 -4.60
N VAL A 65 -12.61 8.24 -5.22
CA VAL A 65 -11.50 7.38 -4.82
C VAL A 65 -10.56 8.18 -3.94
N SER A 66 -10.22 7.66 -2.76
CA SER A 66 -9.23 8.25 -1.86
C SER A 66 -8.06 7.30 -1.67
N VAL A 67 -6.87 7.75 -2.05
CA VAL A 67 -5.63 6.96 -2.00
C VAL A 67 -4.66 7.61 -1.03
N PRO A 68 -4.25 6.94 0.06
CA PRO A 68 -3.18 7.44 0.91
C PRO A 68 -1.90 7.64 0.09
N LEU A 69 -1.23 8.79 0.22
CA LEU A 69 -0.05 9.11 -0.57
C LEU A 69 1.08 8.10 -0.39
N LEU A 70 1.23 7.58 0.83
CA LEU A 70 2.23 6.56 1.15
C LEU A 70 1.90 5.17 0.60
N ALA A 71 0.68 4.96 0.11
CA ALA A 71 0.23 3.71 -0.52
C ALA A 71 0.36 3.72 -2.05
N ILE A 72 0.75 4.85 -2.66
CA ILE A 72 1.08 4.92 -4.08
C ILE A 72 2.40 4.18 -4.30
N GLN A 73 2.34 3.08 -5.05
CA GLN A 73 3.52 2.25 -5.34
C GLN A 73 4.28 2.78 -6.54
N GLN A 74 3.58 3.21 -7.59
CA GLN A 74 4.20 3.73 -8.81
C GLN A 74 3.40 4.90 -9.38
N LEU A 75 4.11 5.80 -10.06
CA LEU A 75 3.50 6.88 -10.86
C LEU A 75 4.11 6.86 -12.26
N PHE A 76 3.25 6.97 -13.27
CA PHE A 76 3.58 6.91 -14.68
C PHE A 76 3.19 8.19 -15.40
N VAL A 77 4.01 8.61 -16.36
CA VAL A 77 3.64 9.62 -17.36
C VAL A 77 3.74 8.95 -18.73
N GLY A 78 2.57 8.73 -19.35
CA GLY A 78 2.45 7.77 -20.46
C GLY A 78 2.86 6.37 -19.98
N ASP A 79 3.73 5.71 -20.73
CA ASP A 79 4.23 4.36 -20.39
C ASP A 79 5.48 4.37 -19.50
N ASN A 80 5.96 5.55 -19.08
CA ASN A 80 7.22 5.69 -18.35
C ASN A 80 6.95 5.77 -16.83
N PRO A 81 7.38 4.78 -16.02
CA PRO A 81 7.35 4.92 -14.57
C PRO A 81 8.38 5.96 -14.13
N ILE A 82 7.94 7.03 -13.49
CA ILE A 82 8.80 8.11 -13.00
C ILE A 82 8.99 8.08 -11.48
N ILE A 83 8.13 7.35 -10.76
CA ILE A 83 8.24 7.12 -9.30
C ILE A 83 8.05 5.63 -9.02
N LEU A 84 8.87 5.10 -8.11
CA LEU A 84 8.72 3.78 -7.52
C LEU A 84 8.92 3.87 -6.00
N ASN A 85 7.87 3.53 -5.26
CA ASN A 85 7.87 3.44 -3.81
C ASN A 85 7.99 1.97 -3.39
N LEU A 86 9.14 1.61 -2.82
CA LEU A 86 9.43 0.25 -2.34
C LEU A 86 9.03 0.04 -0.87
N ALA A 87 8.54 1.09 -0.19
CA ALA A 87 8.13 0.99 1.20
C ALA A 87 6.76 0.33 1.31
N LYS A 88 6.56 -0.43 2.39
CA LYS A 88 5.24 -0.96 2.76
C LYS A 88 4.49 0.03 3.63
N PRO A 89 3.21 0.34 3.33
CA PRO A 89 2.42 1.24 4.15
C PRO A 89 2.33 0.78 5.60
N MET A 90 2.43 1.73 6.55
CA MET A 90 2.60 1.45 7.98
C MET A 90 1.46 0.60 8.59
N SER A 91 0.27 0.61 7.99
CA SER A 91 -0.86 -0.25 8.38
C SER A 91 -0.55 -1.76 8.34
N GLU A 92 0.44 -2.20 7.55
CA GLU A 92 0.95 -3.58 7.61
C GLU A 92 1.94 -3.82 8.75
N ILE A 93 2.73 -2.80 9.10
CA ILE A 93 3.77 -2.89 10.12
C ILE A 93 3.14 -3.03 11.52
N GLU A 94 2.02 -2.37 11.77
CA GLU A 94 1.31 -2.47 13.06
C GLU A 94 0.71 -3.86 13.27
N LYS A 95 0.05 -4.43 12.24
CA LYS A 95 -0.48 -5.80 12.27
C LYS A 95 0.63 -6.85 12.45
N GLN A 96 1.79 -6.62 11.85
CA GLN A 96 2.97 -7.48 12.01
C GLN A 96 3.64 -7.31 13.38
N LYS A 97 3.64 -6.11 13.98
CA LYS A 97 4.17 -5.90 15.34
C LYS A 97 3.33 -6.60 16.39
N GLU A 98 2.01 -6.63 16.25
CA GLU A 98 1.13 -7.38 17.15
C GLU A 98 1.40 -8.89 17.07
N THR A 99 1.57 -9.45 15.87
CA THR A 99 1.93 -10.88 15.69
C THR A 99 3.37 -11.19 16.09
N HIS A 100 4.33 -10.29 15.89
CA HIS A 100 5.72 -10.46 16.33
C HIS A 100 5.93 -10.24 17.84
N SER A 101 5.00 -9.57 18.54
CA SER A 101 5.08 -9.44 20.00
C SER A 101 5.00 -10.78 20.73
N LEU A 102 4.37 -11.79 20.12
CA LEU A 102 4.29 -13.17 20.61
C LEU A 102 5.50 -14.04 20.22
N SER A 103 6.36 -13.58 19.31
CA SER A 103 7.49 -14.36 18.74
C SER A 103 8.84 -13.63 18.85
N LYS A 104 9.03 -12.81 19.89
CA LYS A 104 10.36 -12.31 20.26
C LYS A 104 11.22 -13.45 20.84
N LYS A 105 11.64 -14.37 19.99
CA LYS A 105 12.92 -15.06 20.23
C LYS A 105 13.99 -14.02 19.93
N SER A 106 14.62 -13.47 20.97
CA SER A 106 15.64 -12.43 20.75
C SER A 106 16.77 -12.99 19.89
N SER A 107 17.43 -12.16 19.07
CA SER A 107 18.60 -12.60 18.30
C SER A 107 19.67 -13.23 19.21
N MET A 108 19.69 -12.83 20.49
CA MET A 108 20.51 -13.41 21.53
C MET A 108 20.07 -14.83 21.92
N GLU A 109 18.77 -15.12 22.01
CA GLU A 109 18.26 -16.48 22.25
C GLU A 109 18.51 -17.41 21.05
N ALA A 110 18.35 -16.93 19.82
CA ALA A 110 18.69 -17.69 18.62
C ALA A 110 20.20 -18.01 18.56
N LEU A 111 21.04 -17.03 18.91
CA LEU A 111 22.49 -17.21 19.03
C LEU A 111 22.85 -18.23 20.11
N LEU A 112 22.19 -18.20 21.26
CA LEU A 112 22.47 -19.07 22.42
C LEU A 112 21.86 -20.48 22.32
N ASN A 113 20.91 -20.70 21.40
CA ASN A 113 20.34 -22.02 21.13
C ASN A 113 21.32 -22.98 20.46
N ASN A 114 22.38 -22.46 19.82
CA ASN A 114 23.47 -23.30 19.33
C ASN A 114 24.35 -23.74 20.52
N PRO A 115 24.52 -25.05 20.79
CA PRO A 115 25.33 -25.55 21.89
C PRO A 115 26.80 -25.06 21.85
N GLU A 116 27.36 -24.82 20.66
CA GLU A 116 28.68 -24.22 20.48
C GLU A 116 28.76 -22.78 21.05
N ASN A 117 27.67 -22.01 21.01
CA ASN A 117 27.64 -20.61 21.41
C ASN A 117 27.41 -20.42 22.92
N LYS A 118 27.01 -21.47 23.65
CA LYS A 118 26.84 -21.41 25.12
C LYS A 118 28.15 -21.13 25.86
N LYS A 119 29.31 -21.42 25.24
CA LYS A 119 30.64 -21.11 25.79
C LYS A 119 30.92 -19.60 25.85
N LEU A 120 30.24 -18.78 25.04
CA LEU A 120 30.42 -17.33 25.00
C LEU A 120 29.97 -16.64 26.30
N LEU A 121 29.06 -17.26 27.06
CA LEU A 121 28.59 -16.74 28.35
C LEU A 121 29.56 -17.05 29.52
N LYS A 122 30.47 -18.02 29.36
CA LYS A 122 31.35 -18.50 30.43
C LYS A 122 32.65 -17.71 30.57
N ASN A 123 32.92 -16.76 29.67
CA ASN A 123 34.19 -16.03 29.62
C ASN A 123 34.15 -14.63 30.27
N LYS A 124 33.12 -14.30 31.06
CA LYS A 124 33.17 -13.11 31.93
C LYS A 124 33.83 -13.47 33.26
N LYS A 125 35.16 -13.36 33.31
CA LYS A 125 35.90 -13.08 34.54
C LYS A 125 36.35 -11.64 34.53
#